data_AF-A0A293MBW4-F1
#
_entry.id   AF-A0A293MBW4-F1
#
_cell.length_a   1.000
_cell.length_b   1.000
_cell.length_c   1.000
_cell.angle_alpha   90.00
_cell.angle_beta   90.00
_cell.angle_gamma   90.00
#
_symmetry.space_group_name_H-M   'P 1'
#
loop_
_entity.id
_entity.type
_entity.pdbx_description
1 polymer ?
#
loop_
_entity_poly.entity_id
_entity_poly.type
_entity_poly.pdbx_seq_one_letter_code
_entity_poly.pdbx_strand_id
1 'polypeptide(L)'
;MKDQELFNLVTADGSVDCQDDPAEQESTVAPLHCAEVAMALKLLAKGGNFVIKMFTLFQSCSACLLFVLNCVFERVHVKKPVCSKPGNSEVYIVCLKFRQNVPDALFGVLMNGAFRFRLDHLPQDYLAQLYDCASYFKQLQEYTIQENVHWFSVSKNAQLSTYLKQVKNTVAALYMEKYHCKPASQLLHSTTRMQGVMTDFRGWNVVSFEERSSNKEWWKDHVDALIKQLCLFKRQEQLDTSFAHKDYDSVIPEDSWIVQGRPYENVHISKFCSQPLLDLALMLGYRSKISMQGCQTQTKHSPKVDLASIVQRLWLSTTA
;
A
#
# COMPACT_ATOMS: atom_id res chain seq x y z
N MET A 1 17.17 4.87 27.80
CA MET A 1 16.38 3.94 26.97
C MET A 1 16.98 2.56 27.18
N LYS A 2 16.16 1.57 27.58
CA LYS A 2 16.59 0.16 27.63
C LYS A 2 17.18 -0.23 26.27
N ASP A 3 18.19 -1.11 26.26
CA ASP A 3 18.81 -1.65 25.05
C ASP A 3 17.72 -2.02 24.04
N GLN A 4 17.59 -1.19 23.00
CA GLN A 4 16.54 -1.35 22.01
C GLN A 4 16.99 -2.52 21.13
N GLU A 5 16.34 -3.67 21.24
CA GLU A 5 16.62 -4.81 20.38
C GLU A 5 16.43 -4.38 18.92
N LEU A 6 17.51 -4.44 18.15
CA LEU A 6 17.54 -4.09 16.73
C LEU A 6 17.24 -5.32 15.88
N PHE A 7 16.63 -5.10 14.72
CA PHE A 7 16.15 -6.17 13.85
C PHE A 7 17.07 -6.38 12.65
N ASN A 8 17.28 -7.65 12.28
CA ASN A 8 18.03 -8.03 11.07
C ASN A 8 17.21 -7.85 9.78
N LEU A 9 15.88 -7.81 9.89
CA LEU A 9 14.96 -7.57 8.80
C LEU A 9 13.82 -6.70 9.29
N VAL A 10 13.54 -5.63 8.55
CA VAL A 10 12.32 -4.82 8.70
C VAL A 10 11.54 -4.89 7.39
N THR A 11 10.21 -4.94 7.47
CA THR A 11 9.34 -4.88 6.29
C THR A 11 8.28 -3.80 6.47
N ALA A 12 7.88 -3.18 5.37
CA ALA A 12 6.87 -2.13 5.32
C ALA A 12 5.95 -2.37 4.11
N ASP A 13 4.64 -2.38 4.36
CA ASP A 13 3.61 -2.69 3.36
C ASP A 13 2.41 -1.73 3.46
N GLY A 14 2.65 -0.52 3.97
CA GLY A 14 1.65 0.52 4.08
C GLY A 14 1.12 0.98 2.72
N SER A 15 -0.17 1.30 2.66
CA SER A 15 -0.78 1.94 1.50
C SER A 15 -2.01 2.73 1.90
N VAL A 16 -2.35 3.73 1.08
CA VAL A 16 -3.61 4.47 1.16
C VAL A 16 -4.47 4.05 -0.03
N ASP A 17 -5.80 4.05 0.14
CA ASP A 17 -6.69 3.81 -0.98
C ASP A 17 -6.64 5.01 -1.95
N CYS A 18 -6.14 4.76 -3.15
CA CYS A 18 -6.02 5.76 -4.22
C CYS A 18 -6.77 5.27 -5.48
N GLN A 19 -7.79 4.42 -5.32
CA GLN A 19 -8.59 3.94 -6.45
C GLN A 19 -9.31 5.07 -7.18
N ASP A 20 -9.64 6.15 -6.47
CA ASP A 20 -10.25 7.31 -7.09
C ASP A 20 -9.23 8.06 -7.95
N ASP A 21 -8.03 8.38 -7.48
CA ASP A 21 -7.01 9.02 -8.31
C ASP A 21 -5.70 8.22 -8.34
N PRO A 22 -5.60 7.20 -9.22
CA PRO A 22 -4.40 6.37 -9.30
C PRO A 22 -3.16 7.15 -9.76
N ALA A 23 -3.33 8.27 -10.47
CA ALA A 23 -2.22 9.08 -10.96
C ALA A 23 -1.50 9.81 -9.82
N GLU A 24 -2.23 10.16 -8.76
CA GLU A 24 -1.69 10.82 -7.56
C GLU A 24 -1.27 9.83 -6.45
N GLN A 25 -1.19 8.53 -6.75
CA GLN A 25 -0.84 7.51 -5.77
C GLN A 25 0.54 7.77 -5.13
N GLU A 26 1.55 8.16 -5.91
CA GLU A 26 2.88 8.48 -5.37
C GLU A 26 2.84 9.67 -4.40
N SER A 27 2.17 10.76 -4.79
CA SER A 27 2.02 11.97 -3.98
C SER A 27 1.34 11.66 -2.65
N THR A 28 0.24 10.91 -2.73
CA THR A 28 -0.65 10.61 -1.60
C THR A 28 0.01 9.71 -0.59
N VAL A 29 0.78 8.71 -1.04
CA VAL A 29 1.43 7.73 -0.15
C VAL A 29 2.80 8.21 0.34
N ALA A 30 3.41 9.22 -0.28
CA ALA A 30 4.76 9.70 0.08
C ALA A 30 4.97 9.97 1.59
N PRO A 31 4.04 10.62 2.34
CA PRO A 31 4.22 10.82 3.78
C PRO A 31 4.28 9.50 4.56
N LEU A 32 3.51 8.50 4.15
CA LEU A 32 3.52 7.16 4.76
C LEU A 32 4.85 6.46 4.50
N HIS A 33 5.31 6.44 3.24
CA HIS A 33 6.62 5.86 2.91
C HIS A 33 7.76 6.54 3.68
N CYS A 34 7.72 7.87 3.86
CA CYS A 34 8.73 8.57 4.64
C CYS A 34 8.72 8.13 6.11
N ALA A 35 7.55 7.97 6.72
CA ALA A 35 7.40 7.48 8.09
C ALA A 35 7.88 6.03 8.22
N GLU A 36 7.53 5.15 7.27
CA GLU A 36 7.97 3.74 7.24
C GLU A 36 9.49 3.63 7.12
N VAL A 37 10.11 4.43 6.23
CA VAL A 37 11.57 4.49 6.11
C VAL A 37 12.20 5.01 7.41
N ALA A 38 11.69 6.10 7.98
CA ALA A 38 12.21 6.64 9.24
C ALA A 38 12.15 5.61 10.38
N MET A 39 11.05 4.86 10.48
CA MET A 39 10.91 3.80 11.47
C MET A 39 11.85 2.63 11.19
N ALA A 40 11.97 2.18 9.95
CA ALA A 40 12.87 1.09 9.59
C ALA A 40 14.33 1.43 9.94
N LEU A 41 14.79 2.63 9.61
CA LEU A 41 16.16 3.07 9.92
C LEU A 41 16.46 3.13 11.42
N LYS A 42 15.45 3.32 12.29
CA LYS A 42 15.61 3.28 13.75
C LYS A 42 15.62 1.86 14.31
N LEU A 43 14.91 0.94 13.65
CA LEU A 43 14.72 -0.43 14.12
C LEU A 43 15.81 -1.37 13.61
N LEU A 44 16.49 -1.04 12.51
CA LEU A 44 17.47 -1.92 11.88
C LEU A 44 18.79 -2.03 12.65
N ALA A 45 19.28 -3.26 12.75
CA ALA A 45 20.66 -3.56 13.13
C ALA A 45 21.61 -3.23 11.97
N LYS A 46 22.88 -2.91 12.28
CA LYS A 46 23.93 -2.78 11.26
C LYS A 46 24.03 -4.07 10.44
N GLY A 47 24.06 -3.94 9.12
CA GLY A 47 24.07 -5.07 8.19
C GLY A 47 22.70 -5.75 7.99
N GLY A 48 21.63 -5.26 8.64
CA GLY A 48 20.26 -5.70 8.43
C GLY A 48 19.70 -5.32 7.06
N ASN A 49 18.52 -5.84 6.73
CA ASN A 49 17.86 -5.66 5.43
C ASN A 49 16.48 -5.03 5.61
N PHE A 50 16.01 -4.34 4.57
CA PHE A 50 14.72 -3.66 4.58
C PHE A 50 13.97 -3.92 3.28
N VAL A 51 12.68 -4.24 3.38
CA VAL A 51 11.79 -4.38 2.22
C VAL A 51 10.61 -3.45 2.40
N ILE A 52 10.40 -2.53 1.45
CA ILE A 52 9.27 -1.61 1.46
C ILE A 52 8.48 -1.72 0.16
N LYS A 53 7.16 -1.82 0.27
CA LYS A 53 6.25 -1.64 -0.85
C LYS A 53 6.27 -0.17 -1.30
N MET A 54 6.42 0.04 -2.59
CA MET A 54 6.22 1.32 -3.25
C MET A 54 5.36 1.10 -4.51
N PHE A 55 5.14 2.17 -5.28
CA PHE A 55 4.34 2.14 -6.49
C PHE A 55 5.20 2.53 -7.70
N THR A 56 4.67 3.37 -8.60
CA THR A 56 5.50 4.01 -9.61
C THR A 56 6.64 4.81 -8.96
N LEU A 57 7.67 5.10 -9.75
CA LEU A 57 8.87 5.80 -9.33
C LEU A 57 9.06 7.09 -10.15
N PHE A 58 7.97 7.74 -10.54
CA PHE A 58 7.99 8.86 -11.48
C PHE A 58 8.14 10.20 -10.78
N GLN A 59 7.69 10.31 -9.53
CA GLN A 59 7.70 11.57 -8.81
C GLN A 59 9.01 11.81 -8.08
N SER A 60 9.35 13.09 -7.91
CA SER A 60 10.58 13.52 -7.25
C SER A 60 10.67 13.02 -5.80
N CYS A 61 9.55 12.84 -5.09
CA CYS A 61 9.56 12.28 -3.74
C CYS A 61 10.07 10.83 -3.72
N SER A 62 9.60 10.00 -4.65
CA SER A 62 10.02 8.61 -4.80
C SER A 62 11.50 8.52 -5.19
N ALA A 63 11.93 9.36 -6.16
CA ALA A 63 13.33 9.48 -6.56
C ALA A 63 14.24 9.88 -5.39
N CYS A 64 13.88 10.95 -4.66
CA CYS A 64 14.66 11.42 -3.52
C CYS A 64 14.75 10.35 -2.42
N LEU A 65 13.64 9.69 -2.11
CA LEU A 65 13.60 8.66 -1.06
C LEU A 65 14.46 7.44 -1.46
N LEU A 66 14.36 7.00 -2.71
CA LEU A 66 15.16 5.89 -3.23
C LEU A 66 16.66 6.22 -3.27
N PHE A 67 17.02 7.48 -3.53
CA PHE A 67 18.41 7.93 -3.42
C PHE A 67 18.92 7.83 -1.97
N VAL A 68 18.14 8.28 -0.98
CA VAL A 68 18.51 8.13 0.44
C VAL A 68 18.72 6.66 0.79
N LEU A 69 17.85 5.76 0.34
CA LEU A 69 18.01 4.32 0.53
C LEU A 69 19.33 3.82 -0.09
N ASN A 70 19.72 4.30 -1.27
CA ASN A 70 21.02 3.96 -1.88
C ASN A 70 22.22 4.45 -1.05
N CYS A 71 22.08 5.56 -0.32
CA CYS A 71 23.18 6.05 0.52
C CYS A 71 23.33 5.29 1.85
N VAL A 72 22.26 4.73 2.39
CA VAL A 72 22.25 4.11 3.73
C VAL A 72 22.26 2.59 3.71
N PHE A 73 22.14 1.98 2.52
CA PHE A 73 22.29 0.54 2.30
C PHE A 73 23.43 0.26 1.32
N GLU A 74 23.96 -0.96 1.28
CA GLU A 74 24.99 -1.33 0.30
C GLU A 74 24.41 -1.61 -1.09
N ARG A 75 23.22 -2.20 -1.14
CA ARG A 75 22.53 -2.53 -2.41
C ARG A 75 21.04 -2.26 -2.28
N VAL A 76 20.46 -1.68 -3.32
CA VAL A 76 19.03 -1.43 -3.43
C VAL A 76 18.53 -2.00 -4.75
N HIS A 77 17.47 -2.81 -4.68
CA HIS A 77 16.86 -3.43 -5.85
C HIS A 77 15.37 -3.12 -5.91
N VAL A 78 14.85 -2.88 -7.11
CA VAL A 78 13.40 -2.80 -7.34
C VAL A 78 12.92 -4.14 -7.88
N LYS A 79 11.88 -4.71 -7.25
CA LYS A 79 11.34 -6.03 -7.59
C LYS A 79 9.81 -6.00 -7.63
N LYS A 80 9.22 -6.59 -8.65
CA LYS A 80 7.78 -6.91 -8.67
C LYS A 80 7.63 -8.43 -8.55
N PRO A 81 7.34 -8.96 -7.35
CA PRO A 81 7.23 -10.40 -7.15
C PRO A 81 6.01 -10.96 -7.89
N VAL A 82 6.05 -12.23 -8.28
CA VAL A 82 4.97 -12.90 -9.04
C VAL A 82 3.63 -12.91 -8.28
N CYS A 83 3.68 -12.86 -6.95
CA CYS A 83 2.49 -12.76 -6.10
C CYS A 83 1.85 -11.36 -6.09
N SER A 84 2.55 -10.32 -6.58
CA SER A 84 1.96 -8.99 -6.81
C SER A 84 1.21 -8.97 -8.14
N LYS A 85 0.09 -8.25 -8.19
CA LYS A 85 -0.75 -8.21 -9.40
C LYS A 85 0.05 -7.57 -10.55
N PRO A 86 0.19 -8.25 -11.71
CA PRO A 86 1.09 -7.79 -12.76
C PRO A 86 0.67 -6.44 -13.38
N GLY A 87 -0.64 -6.14 -13.42
CA GLY A 87 -1.17 -4.90 -13.99
C GLY A 87 -1.21 -3.68 -13.05
N ASN A 88 -0.86 -3.83 -11.77
CA ASN A 88 -0.82 -2.68 -10.85
C ASN A 88 0.57 -2.04 -10.81
N SER A 89 0.64 -0.86 -10.20
CA SER A 89 1.88 -0.08 -10.07
C SER A 89 2.80 -0.58 -8.94
N GLU A 90 2.39 -1.59 -8.17
CA GLU A 90 3.11 -2.03 -6.98
C GLU A 90 4.46 -2.66 -7.31
N VAL A 91 5.49 -2.20 -6.62
CA VAL A 91 6.85 -2.74 -6.64
C VAL A 91 7.37 -2.78 -5.20
N TYR A 92 8.41 -3.56 -4.97
CA TYR A 92 9.09 -3.67 -3.68
C TYR A 92 10.53 -3.22 -3.82
N ILE A 93 10.94 -2.30 -2.95
CA ILE A 93 12.31 -1.87 -2.82
C ILE A 93 12.98 -2.78 -1.79
N VAL A 94 13.93 -3.60 -2.26
CA VAL A 94 14.73 -4.52 -1.45
C VAL A 94 16.07 -3.87 -1.17
N CYS A 95 16.25 -3.40 0.05
CA CYS A 95 17.46 -2.76 0.54
C CYS A 95 18.28 -3.76 1.37
N LEU A 96 19.56 -3.93 1.03
CA LEU A 96 20.44 -4.93 1.62
C LEU A 96 21.61 -4.26 2.33
N LYS A 97 21.95 -4.80 3.50
CA LYS A 97 23.11 -4.40 4.31
C LYS A 97 23.07 -2.92 4.73
N PHE A 98 22.29 -2.64 5.77
CA PHE A 98 22.19 -1.31 6.36
C PHE A 98 23.56 -0.83 6.91
N ARG A 99 23.99 0.35 6.47
CA ARG A 99 25.30 0.93 6.80
C ARG A 99 25.33 1.62 8.17
N GLN A 100 24.17 1.98 8.74
CA GLN A 100 24.04 2.71 10.01
C GLN A 100 24.74 4.09 10.02
N ASN A 101 24.85 4.74 8.87
CA ASN A 101 25.45 6.07 8.66
C ASN A 101 24.39 7.19 8.56
N VAL A 102 23.27 7.07 9.27
CA VAL A 102 22.09 7.95 9.12
C VAL A 102 22.25 9.22 9.98
N PRO A 103 22.27 10.44 9.39
CA PRO A 103 22.31 11.67 10.17
C PRO A 103 21.00 11.92 10.92
N ASP A 104 21.07 12.35 12.18
CA ASP A 104 19.87 12.62 13.00
C ASP A 104 18.89 13.59 12.34
N ALA A 105 19.41 14.58 11.61
CA ALA A 105 18.62 15.57 10.90
C ALA A 105 17.72 14.94 9.81
N LEU A 106 18.10 13.78 9.25
CA LEU A 106 17.29 13.09 8.23
C LEU A 106 15.94 12.62 8.81
N PHE A 107 15.91 12.16 10.06
CA PHE A 107 14.66 11.72 10.69
C PHE A 107 13.65 12.87 10.79
N GLY A 108 14.10 14.08 11.14
CA GLY A 108 13.24 15.25 11.20
C GLY A 108 12.60 15.57 9.85
N VAL A 109 13.36 15.41 8.76
CA VAL A 109 12.84 15.68 7.41
C VAL A 109 11.88 14.58 6.94
N LEU A 110 12.24 13.31 7.15
CA LEU A 110 11.36 12.19 6.79
C LEU A 110 10.00 12.28 7.54
N MET A 111 10.02 12.61 8.83
CA MET A 111 8.80 12.74 9.62
C MET A 111 7.91 13.93 9.23
N ASN A 112 8.43 14.92 8.49
CA ASN A 112 7.63 16.03 7.97
C ASN A 112 6.80 15.65 6.72
N GLY A 113 7.00 14.47 6.13
CA GLY A 113 6.18 13.93 5.03
C GLY A 113 6.34 14.61 3.66
N ALA A 114 7.10 15.71 3.58
CA ALA A 114 7.37 16.45 2.34
C ALA A 114 8.80 16.22 1.82
N PHE A 115 9.30 14.99 1.89
CA PHE A 115 10.68 14.66 1.55
C PHE A 115 10.97 14.82 0.05
N ARG A 116 11.53 15.97 -0.35
CA ARG A 116 11.88 16.30 -1.72
C ARG A 116 13.07 17.26 -1.73
N PHE A 117 14.04 17.04 -2.60
CA PHE A 117 15.12 17.99 -2.88
C PHE A 117 15.29 18.17 -4.39
N ARG A 118 16.04 19.20 -4.80
CA ARG A 118 16.21 19.52 -6.23
C ARG A 118 16.89 18.36 -6.94
N LEU A 119 16.38 18.01 -8.11
CA LEU A 119 16.91 16.92 -8.92
C LEU A 119 18.37 17.18 -9.35
N ASP A 120 18.79 18.44 -9.46
CA ASP A 120 20.17 18.83 -9.79
C ASP A 120 21.20 18.37 -8.73
N HIS A 121 20.76 17.99 -7.53
CA HIS A 121 21.63 17.42 -6.50
C HIS A 121 21.76 15.90 -6.59
N LEU A 122 20.99 15.24 -7.46
CA LEU A 122 21.07 13.81 -7.68
C LEU A 122 22.16 13.50 -8.72
N PRO A 123 23.00 12.48 -8.49
CA PRO A 123 23.97 12.01 -9.48
C PRO A 123 23.29 11.61 -10.79
N GLN A 124 23.92 11.97 -11.92
CA GLN A 124 23.34 11.75 -13.24
C GLN A 124 23.23 10.26 -13.60
N ASP A 125 24.19 9.45 -13.15
CA ASP A 125 24.20 8.00 -13.28
C ASP A 125 23.07 7.34 -12.47
N TYR A 126 22.78 7.86 -11.27
CA TYR A 126 21.61 7.46 -10.49
C TYR A 126 20.30 7.78 -11.24
N LEU A 127 20.17 9.00 -11.77
CA LEU A 127 18.98 9.40 -12.53
C LEU A 127 18.76 8.55 -13.78
N ALA A 128 19.84 8.22 -14.50
CA ALA A 128 19.77 7.33 -15.66
C ALA A 128 19.27 5.93 -15.26
N GLN A 129 19.83 5.34 -14.20
CA GLN A 129 19.38 4.04 -13.68
C GLN A 129 17.93 4.05 -13.21
N LEU A 130 17.52 5.13 -12.53
CA LEU A 130 16.13 5.31 -12.09
C LEU A 130 15.18 5.37 -13.30
N TYR A 131 15.55 6.11 -14.35
CA TYR A 131 14.77 6.21 -15.58
C TYR A 131 14.61 4.85 -16.27
N ASP A 132 15.70 4.10 -16.42
CA ASP A 132 15.68 2.75 -17.02
C ASP A 132 14.81 1.80 -16.19
N CYS A 133 14.95 1.83 -14.86
CA CYS A 133 14.16 1.03 -13.94
C CYS A 133 12.67 1.36 -14.02
N ALA A 134 12.31 2.65 -13.96
CA ALA A 134 10.93 3.11 -14.04
C ALA A 134 10.31 2.74 -15.41
N SER A 135 11.07 2.90 -16.49
CA SER A 135 10.64 2.53 -17.85
C SER A 135 10.39 1.02 -17.98
N TYR A 136 11.26 0.19 -17.41
CA TYR A 136 11.10 -1.27 -17.43
C TYR A 136 9.80 -1.72 -16.75
N PHE A 137 9.53 -1.28 -15.51
CA PHE A 137 8.31 -1.68 -14.80
C PHE A 137 7.04 -1.10 -15.44
N LYS A 138 7.13 0.12 -15.99
CA LYS A 138 6.06 0.73 -16.78
C LYS A 138 5.69 -0.11 -18.00
N GLN A 139 6.69 -0.59 -18.76
CA GLN A 139 6.45 -1.44 -19.93
C GLN A 139 5.79 -2.77 -19.56
N LEU A 140 6.22 -3.42 -18.47
CA LEU A 140 5.59 -4.64 -17.98
C LEU A 140 4.11 -4.40 -17.59
N GLN A 141 3.85 -3.30 -16.89
CA GLN A 141 2.50 -2.91 -16.49
C GLN A 141 1.61 -2.65 -17.71
N GLU A 142 2.09 -1.86 -18.66
CA GLU A 142 1.34 -1.57 -19.90
C GLU A 142 1.02 -2.83 -20.69
N TYR A 143 2.00 -3.71 -20.86
CA TYR A 143 1.81 -4.99 -21.53
C TYR A 143 0.68 -5.79 -20.87
N THR A 144 0.73 -5.95 -19.53
CA THR A 144 -0.32 -6.69 -18.80
C THR A 144 -1.68 -6.01 -18.89
N ILE A 145 -1.75 -4.68 -18.84
CA ILE A 145 -3.02 -3.95 -18.97
C ILE A 145 -3.61 -4.19 -20.37
N GLN A 146 -2.80 -4.06 -21.43
CA GLN A 146 -3.22 -4.31 -22.81
C GLN A 146 -3.68 -5.76 -22.99
N GLU A 147 -2.95 -6.71 -22.42
CA GLU A 147 -3.32 -8.13 -22.44
C GLU A 147 -4.67 -8.36 -21.75
N ASN A 148 -4.89 -7.75 -20.57
CA ASN A 148 -6.16 -7.84 -19.85
C ASN A 148 -7.33 -7.25 -20.65
N VAL A 149 -7.13 -6.10 -21.31
CA VAL A 149 -8.14 -5.46 -22.16
C VAL A 149 -8.47 -6.37 -23.36
N HIS A 150 -7.45 -6.94 -23.99
CA HIS A 150 -7.61 -7.90 -25.07
C HIS A 150 -8.44 -9.10 -24.60
N TRP A 151 -8.03 -9.78 -23.54
CA TRP A 151 -8.76 -10.94 -23.03
C TRP A 151 -10.16 -10.59 -22.53
N PHE A 152 -10.37 -9.41 -21.95
CA PHE A 152 -11.71 -8.95 -21.60
C PHE A 152 -12.63 -8.89 -22.82
N SER A 153 -12.15 -8.33 -23.94
CA SER A 153 -12.91 -8.28 -25.18
C SER A 153 -13.25 -9.67 -25.72
N VAL A 154 -12.31 -10.62 -25.64
CA VAL A 154 -12.47 -12.00 -26.12
C VAL A 154 -13.33 -12.84 -25.16
N SER A 155 -13.33 -12.54 -23.86
CA SER A 155 -14.06 -13.29 -22.81
C SER A 155 -15.59 -13.27 -22.96
N LYS A 156 -16.12 -12.44 -23.86
CA LYS A 156 -17.51 -12.52 -24.33
C LYS A 156 -17.83 -13.83 -25.07
N ASN A 157 -16.81 -14.62 -25.43
CA ASN A 157 -16.95 -15.97 -25.95
C ASN A 157 -17.13 -17.00 -24.80
N ALA A 158 -18.33 -17.57 -24.69
CA ALA A 158 -18.70 -18.52 -23.65
C ALA A 158 -17.84 -19.81 -23.64
N GLN A 159 -17.40 -20.28 -24.81
CA GLN A 159 -16.58 -21.49 -24.92
C GLN A 159 -15.19 -21.26 -24.34
N LEU A 160 -14.56 -20.12 -24.67
CA LEU A 160 -13.25 -19.77 -24.14
C LEU A 160 -13.29 -19.55 -22.63
N SER A 161 -14.33 -18.88 -22.12
CA SER A 161 -14.52 -18.67 -20.68
C SER A 161 -14.59 -20.00 -19.91
N THR A 162 -15.30 -20.99 -20.47
CA THR A 162 -15.39 -22.34 -19.90
C THR A 162 -14.03 -23.05 -19.91
N TYR A 163 -13.30 -22.97 -21.01
CA TYR A 163 -11.94 -23.53 -21.12
C TYR A 163 -10.98 -22.90 -20.11
N LEU A 164 -10.93 -21.57 -19.99
CA LEU A 164 -10.09 -20.86 -19.03
C LEU A 164 -10.42 -21.25 -17.57
N LYS A 165 -11.71 -21.47 -17.27
CA LYS A 165 -12.13 -21.96 -15.96
C LYS A 165 -11.61 -23.38 -15.69
N GLN A 166 -11.62 -24.25 -16.68
CA GLN A 166 -11.03 -25.60 -16.57
C GLN A 166 -9.52 -25.51 -16.31
N VAL A 167 -8.78 -24.70 -17.08
CA VAL A 167 -7.34 -24.50 -16.87
C VAL A 167 -7.04 -24.00 -15.45
N LYS A 168 -7.78 -23.00 -14.95
CA LYS A 168 -7.63 -22.50 -13.57
C LYS A 168 -7.83 -23.60 -12.53
N ASN A 169 -8.86 -24.44 -12.70
CA ASN A 169 -9.14 -25.54 -11.79
C ASN A 169 -8.04 -26.61 -11.83
N THR A 170 -7.52 -26.92 -13.01
CA THR A 170 -6.39 -27.87 -13.17
C THR A 170 -5.13 -27.36 -12.50
N VAL A 171 -4.76 -26.08 -12.70
CA VAL A 171 -3.60 -25.48 -12.05
C VAL A 171 -3.75 -25.49 -10.53
N ALA A 172 -4.94 -25.16 -10.01
CA ALA A 172 -5.22 -25.25 -8.58
C ALA A 172 -5.06 -26.68 -8.05
N ALA A 173 -5.58 -27.68 -8.77
CA ALA A 173 -5.43 -29.09 -8.39
C ALA A 173 -3.95 -29.53 -8.36
N LEU A 174 -3.18 -29.17 -9.39
CA LEU A 174 -1.73 -29.46 -9.45
C LEU A 174 -0.96 -28.81 -8.30
N TYR A 175 -1.33 -27.58 -7.91
CA TYR A 175 -0.73 -26.93 -6.75
C TYR A 175 -1.01 -27.71 -5.47
N MET A 176 -2.28 -28.10 -5.25
CA MET A 176 -2.68 -28.87 -4.06
C MET A 176 -1.97 -30.21 -3.99
N GLU A 177 -1.81 -30.89 -5.13
CA GLU A 177 -1.08 -32.17 -5.24
C GLU A 177 0.42 -31.98 -4.95
N LYS A 178 1.07 -31.04 -5.63
CA LYS A 178 2.52 -30.77 -5.52
C LYS A 178 2.94 -30.40 -4.11
N TYR A 179 2.13 -29.61 -3.41
CA TYR A 179 2.45 -29.13 -2.06
C TYR A 179 1.73 -29.92 -0.96
N HIS A 180 1.10 -31.05 -1.32
CA HIS A 180 0.37 -31.94 -0.40
C HIS A 180 -0.61 -31.18 0.51
N CYS A 181 -1.29 -30.19 -0.05
CA CYS A 181 -2.23 -29.35 0.69
C CYS A 181 -3.41 -30.21 1.16
N LYS A 182 -3.63 -30.24 2.47
CA LYS A 182 -4.75 -30.96 3.07
C LYS A 182 -5.88 -29.99 3.39
N PRO A 183 -7.15 -30.42 3.27
CA PRO A 183 -8.26 -29.65 3.81
C PRO A 183 -7.99 -29.34 5.28
N ALA A 184 -8.16 -28.08 5.67
CA ALA A 184 -8.05 -27.70 7.07
C ALA A 184 -9.10 -28.48 7.87
N SER A 185 -8.68 -29.14 8.95
CA SER A 185 -9.54 -29.96 9.82
C SER A 185 -10.59 -29.14 10.57
N GLN A 186 -10.35 -27.83 10.70
CA GLN A 186 -11.31 -26.85 11.16
C GLN A 186 -11.44 -25.75 10.10
N LEU A 187 -12.64 -25.21 9.92
CA LEU A 187 -12.82 -23.99 9.13
C LEU A 187 -11.92 -22.91 9.74
N LEU A 188 -11.02 -22.34 8.93
CA LEU A 188 -10.27 -21.15 9.33
C LEU A 188 -11.30 -20.05 9.62
N HIS A 189 -11.42 -19.70 10.90
CA HIS A 189 -12.26 -18.61 11.40
C HIS A 189 -11.67 -17.26 10.96
N SER A 190 -11.78 -16.98 9.68
CA SER A 190 -11.59 -15.68 9.01
C SER A 190 -12.24 -15.71 7.64
N THR A 191 -12.33 -16.89 7.02
CA THR A 191 -13.31 -17.19 5.98
C THR A 191 -14.65 -17.53 6.63
N THR A 192 -15.27 -16.56 7.29
CA THR A 192 -16.72 -16.52 7.18
C THR A 192 -16.99 -16.45 5.68
N ARG A 193 -17.46 -17.55 5.09
CA ARG A 193 -18.52 -17.43 4.10
C ARG A 193 -19.62 -16.71 4.86
N MET A 194 -19.55 -15.38 4.93
CA MET A 194 -20.68 -14.60 5.34
C MET A 194 -21.74 -14.96 4.31
N GLN A 195 -22.70 -15.77 4.72
CA GLN A 195 -23.95 -15.96 3.99
C GLN A 195 -24.75 -14.64 3.91
N GLY A 196 -24.21 -13.54 4.45
CA GLY A 196 -24.56 -12.18 4.06
C GLY A 196 -23.55 -11.67 3.04
N VAL A 197 -24.06 -11.24 1.90
CA VAL A 197 -23.37 -10.37 0.95
C VAL A 197 -22.79 -9.18 1.73
N MET A 198 -21.55 -9.26 2.22
CA MET A 198 -20.71 -8.08 2.19
C MET A 198 -20.50 -7.84 0.71
N THR A 199 -21.36 -7.00 0.12
CA THR A 199 -20.97 -6.31 -1.09
C THR A 199 -19.68 -5.62 -0.68
N ASP A 200 -18.59 -6.13 -1.23
CA ASP A 200 -17.25 -5.54 -1.14
C ASP A 200 -17.36 -4.19 -1.87
N PHE A 201 -17.99 -3.21 -1.20
CA PHE A 201 -18.47 -1.98 -1.81
C PHE A 201 -17.27 -1.02 -1.87
N ARG A 202 -16.39 -1.30 -2.84
CA ARG A 202 -15.19 -0.53 -3.15
C ARG A 202 -15.55 0.75 -3.93
N GLY A 203 -16.47 1.53 -3.39
CA GLY A 203 -16.97 2.77 -4.00
C GLY A 203 -18.07 2.58 -5.04
N TRP A 204 -18.51 3.71 -5.61
CA TRP A 204 -19.55 3.79 -6.62
C TRP A 204 -19.00 3.46 -8.01
N ASN A 205 -18.74 2.18 -8.28
CA ASN A 205 -18.28 1.66 -9.59
C ASN A 205 -19.39 1.66 -10.65
N VAL A 206 -20.16 2.75 -10.72
CA VAL A 206 -21.27 2.94 -11.66
C VAL A 206 -20.80 3.64 -12.93
N VAL A 207 -19.78 4.49 -12.80
CA VAL A 207 -19.13 5.23 -13.88
C VAL A 207 -17.61 5.19 -13.69
N SER A 208 -16.86 5.41 -14.77
CA SER A 208 -15.39 5.48 -14.73
C SER A 208 -14.90 6.66 -13.90
N PHE A 209 -13.66 6.62 -13.40
CA PHE A 209 -13.07 7.77 -12.70
C PHE A 209 -13.07 9.04 -13.56
N GLU A 210 -12.72 8.92 -14.84
CA GLU A 210 -12.64 10.07 -15.76
C GLU A 210 -13.98 10.79 -15.88
N GLU A 211 -15.07 10.01 -15.90
CA GLU A 211 -16.44 10.53 -15.89
C GLU A 211 -16.80 11.19 -14.54
N ARG A 212 -16.38 10.60 -13.40
CA ARG A 212 -16.56 11.20 -12.07
C ARG A 212 -15.82 12.53 -11.91
N SER A 213 -14.63 12.62 -12.48
CA SER A 213 -13.77 13.81 -12.41
C SER A 213 -14.23 14.93 -13.33
N SER A 214 -14.74 14.57 -14.51
CA SER A 214 -15.21 15.54 -15.51
C SER A 214 -16.60 16.09 -15.19
N ASN A 215 -17.47 15.30 -14.55
CA ASN A 215 -18.82 15.70 -14.18
C ASN A 215 -19.06 15.48 -12.68
N LYS A 216 -19.00 16.55 -11.87
CA LYS A 216 -19.29 16.47 -10.42
C LYS A 216 -20.73 16.04 -10.09
N GLU A 217 -21.63 16.08 -11.06
CA GLU A 217 -23.02 15.68 -10.92
C GLU A 217 -23.32 14.32 -11.57
N TRP A 218 -22.30 13.54 -11.97
CA TRP A 218 -22.44 12.22 -12.60
C TRP A 218 -23.45 11.31 -11.90
N TRP A 219 -23.55 11.43 -10.56
CA TRP A 219 -24.42 10.63 -9.73
C TRP A 219 -25.91 10.89 -9.99
N LYS A 220 -26.28 12.08 -10.48
CA LYS A 220 -27.66 12.44 -10.83
C LYS A 220 -28.16 11.65 -12.04
N ASP A 221 -27.28 11.40 -13.00
CA ASP A 221 -27.60 10.65 -14.21
C ASP A 221 -27.66 9.13 -13.94
N HIS A 222 -27.17 8.70 -12.77
CA HIS A 222 -26.99 7.29 -12.40
C HIS A 222 -27.76 6.89 -11.12
N VAL A 223 -28.73 7.71 -10.70
CA VAL A 223 -29.51 7.50 -9.46
C VAL A 223 -30.09 6.09 -9.37
N ASP A 224 -30.66 5.56 -10.45
CA ASP A 224 -31.27 4.22 -10.45
C ASP A 224 -30.24 3.10 -10.17
N ALA A 225 -29.04 3.23 -10.72
CA ALA A 225 -27.96 2.27 -10.48
C ALA A 225 -27.42 2.37 -9.06
N LEU A 226 -27.31 3.59 -8.52
CA LEU A 226 -26.93 3.85 -7.13
C LEU A 226 -27.99 3.28 -6.16
N ILE A 227 -29.28 3.49 -6.44
CA ILE A 227 -30.39 2.94 -5.66
C ILE A 227 -30.34 1.41 -5.71
N LYS A 228 -30.15 0.78 -6.88
CA LYS A 228 -30.00 -0.67 -6.97
C LYS A 228 -28.86 -1.19 -6.10
N GLN A 229 -27.71 -0.52 -6.13
CA GLN A 229 -26.57 -0.85 -5.29
C GLN A 229 -26.87 -0.67 -3.78
N LEU A 230 -27.59 0.38 -3.40
CA LEU A 230 -28.05 0.62 -2.03
C LEU A 230 -29.12 -0.38 -1.57
N CYS A 231 -30.01 -0.82 -2.45
CA CYS A 231 -31.01 -1.84 -2.13
C CYS A 231 -30.38 -3.21 -1.87
N LEU A 232 -29.20 -3.47 -2.44
CA LEU A 232 -28.39 -4.65 -2.10
C LEU A 232 -27.73 -4.52 -0.71
N PHE A 233 -27.67 -3.31 -0.16
CA PHE A 233 -27.24 -3.05 1.21
C PHE A 233 -28.31 -3.57 2.18
N LYS A 234 -28.30 -4.87 2.45
CA LYS A 234 -29.06 -5.42 3.58
C LYS A 234 -28.44 -4.82 4.84
N ARG A 235 -29.20 -3.97 5.54
CA ARG A 235 -28.88 -3.52 6.90
C ARG A 235 -28.66 -4.79 7.73
N GLN A 236 -27.41 -5.16 8.00
CA GLN A 236 -27.13 -6.02 9.12
C GLN A 236 -27.45 -5.17 10.35
N GLU A 237 -28.58 -5.45 10.97
CA GLU A 237 -28.79 -5.04 12.35
C GLU A 237 -27.53 -5.44 13.13
N GLN A 238 -27.09 -4.49 13.94
CA GLN A 238 -25.82 -4.49 14.63
C GLN A 238 -25.45 -5.87 15.15
N LEU A 239 -24.23 -6.28 14.83
CA LEU A 239 -23.51 -7.29 15.59
C LEU A 239 -23.38 -6.78 17.04
N ASP A 240 -24.40 -7.07 17.86
CA ASP A 240 -24.31 -7.08 19.33
C ASP A 240 -23.44 -8.24 19.84
N THR A 241 -22.77 -8.96 18.94
CA THR A 241 -21.74 -9.91 19.33
C THR A 241 -20.43 -9.16 19.46
N SER A 242 -20.13 -8.72 20.69
CA SER A 242 -18.75 -8.59 21.13
C SER A 242 -18.03 -9.90 20.81
N PHE A 243 -17.16 -9.86 19.81
CA PHE A 243 -16.35 -11.00 19.42
C PHE A 243 -15.24 -11.14 20.47
N ALA A 244 -15.35 -12.14 21.33
CA ALA A 244 -14.18 -12.62 22.05
C ALA A 244 -13.21 -13.22 21.02
N HIS A 245 -11.94 -12.85 21.10
CA HIS A 245 -10.88 -13.64 20.45
C HIS A 245 -11.04 -15.08 20.95
N LYS A 246 -11.25 -16.03 20.03
CA LYS A 246 -11.02 -17.43 20.36
C LYS A 246 -9.55 -17.54 20.73
N ASP A 247 -9.22 -18.21 21.82
CA ASP A 247 -7.85 -18.65 22.07
C ASP A 247 -7.42 -19.41 20.81
N TYR A 248 -6.54 -18.79 20.02
CA TYR A 248 -5.93 -19.49 18.91
C TYR A 248 -5.21 -20.70 19.50
N ASP A 249 -5.07 -21.77 18.73
CA ASP A 249 -3.95 -22.69 18.94
C ASP A 249 -2.70 -21.84 18.73
N SER A 250 -2.28 -21.14 19.78
CA SER A 250 -0.97 -20.55 19.89
C SER A 250 -0.04 -21.74 19.80
N VAL A 251 0.46 -22.00 18.60
CA VAL A 251 1.77 -22.60 18.49
C VAL A 251 2.66 -21.61 19.23
N ILE A 252 2.91 -21.91 20.51
CA ILE A 252 3.93 -21.22 21.27
C ILE A 252 5.17 -21.41 20.41
N PRO A 253 5.74 -20.32 19.89
CA PRO A 253 6.96 -20.45 19.12
C PRO A 253 7.98 -21.15 20.02
N GLU A 254 8.41 -22.36 19.64
CA GLU A 254 9.42 -23.11 20.42
C GLU A 254 10.75 -22.34 20.48
N ASP A 255 10.94 -21.50 19.47
CA ASP A 255 12.05 -20.60 19.30
C ASP A 255 11.97 -19.37 20.22
N SER A 256 12.94 -19.28 21.13
CA SER A 256 13.06 -18.18 22.11
C SER A 256 13.28 -16.79 21.52
N TRP A 257 13.55 -16.68 20.21
CA TRP A 257 13.75 -15.42 19.49
C TRP A 257 12.45 -14.82 18.93
N ILE A 258 11.32 -15.53 19.03
CA ILE A 258 10.02 -15.02 18.60
C ILE A 258 9.31 -14.37 19.79
N VAL A 259 9.31 -13.04 19.82
CA VAL A 259 8.66 -12.24 20.87
C VAL A 259 7.38 -11.63 20.31
N GLN A 260 6.24 -11.83 21.00
CA GLN A 260 4.99 -11.14 20.66
C GLN A 260 4.99 -9.72 21.27
N GLY A 261 4.56 -8.74 20.48
CA GLY A 261 4.30 -7.39 20.97
C GLY A 261 3.12 -7.34 21.95
N ARG A 262 2.94 -6.21 22.64
CA ARG A 262 1.80 -6.02 23.55
C ARG A 262 0.49 -6.20 22.78
N PRO A 263 -0.44 -7.08 23.22
CA PRO A 263 -1.73 -7.22 22.58
C PRO A 263 -2.49 -5.90 22.66
N TYR A 264 -3.12 -5.51 21.56
CA TYR A 264 -4.03 -4.37 21.57
C TYR A 264 -5.33 -4.81 22.25
N GLU A 265 -5.59 -4.31 23.46
CA GLU A 265 -6.81 -4.67 24.22
C GLU A 265 -8.09 -4.10 23.59
N ASN A 266 -7.96 -2.98 22.87
CA ASN A 266 -9.08 -2.33 22.20
C ASN A 266 -8.63 -1.79 20.83
N VAL A 267 -9.03 -2.48 19.76
CA VAL A 267 -8.94 -1.96 18.40
C VAL A 267 -10.24 -1.20 18.10
N HIS A 268 -10.28 0.09 18.40
CA HIS A 268 -11.40 0.95 18.02
C HIS A 268 -11.28 1.30 16.54
N ILE A 269 -11.83 0.45 15.67
CA ILE A 269 -11.92 0.75 14.24
C ILE A 269 -12.92 1.90 14.06
N SER A 270 -12.45 3.06 13.61
CA SER A 270 -13.28 4.26 13.34
C SER A 270 -14.18 4.15 12.09
N LYS A 271 -14.44 2.94 11.58
CA LYS A 271 -15.34 2.70 10.43
C LYS A 271 -16.83 2.84 10.80
N PHE A 272 -17.18 3.87 11.57
CA PHE A 272 -18.59 4.20 11.87
C PHE A 272 -19.35 4.75 10.66
N CYS A 273 -18.69 4.92 9.51
CA CYS A 273 -19.35 5.25 8.25
C CYS A 273 -18.78 4.41 7.10
N SER A 274 -19.66 3.80 6.32
CA SER A 274 -19.32 3.24 5.01
C SER A 274 -18.86 4.39 4.11
N GLN A 275 -17.65 4.34 3.57
CA GLN A 275 -17.11 5.37 2.67
C GLN A 275 -18.11 5.75 1.54
N PRO A 276 -18.75 4.78 0.85
CA PRO A 276 -19.82 5.08 -0.11
C PRO A 276 -20.99 5.89 0.46
N LEU A 277 -21.44 5.59 1.68
CA LEU A 277 -22.54 6.33 2.33
C LEU A 277 -22.10 7.75 2.73
N LEU A 278 -20.84 7.91 3.15
CA LEU A 278 -20.24 9.22 3.38
C LEU A 278 -20.18 10.03 2.08
N ASP A 279 -19.69 9.42 0.99
CA ASP A 279 -19.61 10.05 -0.32
C ASP A 279 -21.00 10.48 -0.81
N LEU A 280 -22.02 9.62 -0.65
CA LEU A 280 -23.41 9.94 -0.98
C LEU A 280 -23.94 11.11 -0.13
N ALA A 281 -23.68 11.11 1.18
CA ALA A 281 -24.06 12.23 2.03
C ALA A 281 -23.39 13.54 1.57
N LEU A 282 -22.12 13.48 1.17
CA LEU A 282 -21.41 14.62 0.61
C LEU A 282 -22.01 15.07 -0.74
N MET A 283 -22.34 14.14 -1.64
CA MET A 283 -23.02 14.40 -2.92
C MET A 283 -24.39 15.06 -2.73
N LEU A 284 -25.14 14.63 -1.71
CA LEU A 284 -26.44 15.19 -1.33
C LEU A 284 -26.32 16.52 -0.56
N GLY A 285 -25.11 17.06 -0.41
CA GLY A 285 -24.90 18.39 0.19
C GLY A 285 -24.95 18.43 1.72
N TYR A 286 -24.84 17.29 2.41
CA TYR A 286 -24.81 17.24 3.89
C TYR A 286 -23.53 17.84 4.50
N ARG A 287 -22.56 18.27 3.66
CA ARG A 287 -21.31 18.91 4.09
C ARG A 287 -21.52 20.13 4.99
N SER A 288 -22.57 20.92 4.75
CA SER A 288 -22.90 22.12 5.53
C SER A 288 -23.43 21.82 6.95
N LYS A 289 -23.81 20.57 7.22
CA LYS A 289 -24.28 20.12 8.55
C LYS A 289 -23.17 19.50 9.40
N ILE A 290 -21.98 19.30 8.83
CA ILE A 290 -20.81 18.78 9.54
C ILE A 290 -19.98 19.98 10.01
N SER A 291 -20.22 20.44 11.24
CA SER A 291 -19.35 21.40 11.91
C SER A 291 -18.01 20.72 12.21
N MET A 292 -17.00 20.92 11.36
CA MET A 292 -15.62 20.62 11.73
C MET A 292 -15.07 21.77 12.58
N GLN A 293 -15.49 21.82 13.85
CA GLN A 293 -14.73 22.57 14.85
C GLN A 293 -13.44 21.80 15.15
N GLY A 294 -12.32 22.36 14.69
CA GLY A 294 -11.00 22.07 15.25
C GLY A 294 -10.14 21.08 14.46
N CYS A 295 -9.37 21.60 13.50
CA CYS A 295 -7.93 21.35 13.47
C CYS A 295 -7.27 22.40 12.58
N GLN A 296 -6.97 23.57 13.15
CA GLN A 296 -5.95 24.44 12.57
C GLN A 296 -4.61 23.73 12.79
N THR A 297 -4.08 23.11 11.74
CA THR A 297 -2.69 22.68 11.72
C THR A 297 -1.82 23.93 11.78
N GLN A 298 -1.36 24.27 12.98
CA GLN A 298 -0.29 25.23 13.16
C GLN A 298 0.93 24.71 12.41
N THR A 299 1.27 25.36 11.31
CA THR A 299 2.56 25.22 10.64
C THR A 299 3.64 25.77 11.58
N LYS A 300 4.13 24.92 12.49
CA LYS A 300 5.38 25.22 13.20
C LYS A 300 6.47 25.34 12.14
N HIS A 301 7.08 26.52 12.05
CA HIS A 301 8.31 26.73 11.31
C HIS A 301 9.34 25.70 11.77
N SER A 302 9.53 24.67 10.97
CA SER A 302 10.64 23.73 11.12
C SER A 302 11.93 24.51 10.81
N PRO A 303 13.03 24.27 11.54
CA PRO A 303 14.32 24.85 11.18
C PRO A 303 14.61 24.51 9.71
N LYS A 304 15.18 25.46 8.95
CA LYS A 304 15.65 25.21 7.59
C LYS A 304 16.76 24.16 7.65
N VAL A 305 16.39 22.89 7.54
CA VAL A 305 17.34 21.80 7.40
C VAL A 305 17.77 21.77 5.95
N ASP A 306 19.07 21.95 5.71
CA ASP A 306 19.64 21.86 4.36
C ASP A 306 19.70 20.40 3.91
N LEU A 307 18.65 19.98 3.21
CA LEU A 307 18.53 18.65 2.62
C LEU A 307 19.69 18.33 1.67
N ALA A 308 20.16 19.29 0.90
CA ALA A 308 21.25 19.06 -0.05
C ALA A 308 22.54 18.69 0.69
N SER A 309 22.85 19.38 1.78
CA SER A 309 24.02 19.05 2.61
C SER A 309 23.92 17.66 3.26
N ILE A 310 22.74 17.24 3.71
CA ILE A 310 22.54 15.89 4.28
C ILE A 310 22.79 14.82 3.22
N VAL A 311 22.17 14.99 2.05
CA VAL A 311 22.26 14.08 0.91
C VAL A 311 23.71 13.98 0.41
N GLN A 312 24.42 15.10 0.29
CA GLN A 312 25.80 15.14 -0.14
C GLN A 312 26.75 14.46 0.86
N ARG A 313 26.54 14.66 2.18
CA ARG A 313 27.31 13.95 3.22
C ARG A 313 27.08 12.44 3.18
N LEU A 314 25.82 12.04 3.03
CA LEU A 314 25.44 10.63 2.88
C LEU A 314 26.12 10.01 1.65
N TRP A 315 26.06 10.67 0.50
CA TRP A 315 26.68 10.22 -0.74
C TRP A 315 28.20 10.07 -0.61
N LEU A 316 28.89 11.11 -0.13
CA LEU A 316 30.35 11.09 0.02
C LEU A 316 30.84 9.97 0.96
N SER A 317 30.03 9.62 1.97
CA SER A 317 30.35 8.52 2.89
C SER A 317 30.25 7.12 2.25
N THR A 318 29.61 7.00 1.09
CA THR A 318 29.47 5.72 0.38
C THR A 318 30.53 5.48 -0.68
N THR A 319 31.20 6.55 -1.15
CA THR A 319 32.22 6.51 -2.22
C THR A 319 33.66 6.49 -1.71
N ALA A 320 33.86 6.53 -0.38
CA ALA A 320 35.15 6.43 0.29
C ALA A 320 35.36 5.01 0.85
#